data_AF-A0A0P0N600-F1
#
_entry.id   AF-A0A0P0N600-F1
#
_cell.length_a   1.000
_cell.length_b   1.000
_cell.length_c   1.000
_cell.angle_alpha   90.00
_cell.angle_beta   90.00
_cell.angle_gamma   90.00
#
_symmetry.space_group_name_H-M   'P 1'
#
loop_
_entity.id
_entity.type
_entity.pdbx_description
1 polymer ?
#
loop_
_entity_poly.entity_id
_entity_poly.type
_entity_poly.pdbx_seq_one_letter_code
_entity_poly.pdbx_strand_id
1 'polypeptide(L)'
;MAKICIVDTTFARVDMARYAIDTLQTLMPSVQIVRRTVPGIKDVPVEIKKIMKEENCDAGMVLGWIGSSITDKISYAVYSLAIQLVQLELERHIIDVTVHEDEAENEEDLYRIAVDRAKKHAENLYLLLYRPDVLTARAGTGRRQGYPDAGPLRV
;
A
#
# COMPACT_ATOMS: atom_id res chain seq x y z
N MET A 1 13.12 12.41 11.07
CA MET A 1 13.15 12.17 9.62
C MET A 1 12.48 10.84 9.39
N ALA A 2 11.37 10.77 8.66
CA ALA A 2 10.65 9.52 8.52
C ALA A 2 11.50 8.48 7.78
N LYS A 3 11.54 7.25 8.30
CA LYS A 3 12.06 6.07 7.62
C LYS A 3 10.90 5.15 7.28
N ILE A 4 10.70 4.90 5.99
CA ILE A 4 9.61 4.09 5.46
C ILE A 4 10.17 2.79 4.89
N CYS A 5 9.60 1.69 5.33
CA CYS A 5 9.91 0.36 4.83
C CYS A 5 8.90 -0.01 3.72
N ILE A 6 9.38 -0.50 2.58
CA ILE A 6 8.54 -0.91 1.44
C ILE A 6 8.86 -2.36 1.08
N VAL A 7 7.82 -3.19 1.01
CA VAL A 7 7.94 -4.57 0.49
C VAL A 7 7.04 -4.75 -0.72
N ASP A 8 7.63 -5.17 -1.83
CA ASP A 8 6.91 -5.51 -3.06
C ASP A 8 7.22 -6.94 -3.51
N THR A 9 6.61 -7.37 -4.62
CA THR A 9 6.68 -8.75 -5.07
C THR A 9 7.18 -8.89 -6.51
N THR A 10 7.89 -9.98 -6.80
CA THR A 10 8.19 -10.35 -8.20
C THR A 10 6.97 -10.90 -8.95
N PHE A 11 5.94 -11.36 -8.22
CA PHE A 11 4.66 -11.79 -8.79
C PHE A 11 3.87 -10.61 -9.38
N ALA A 12 4.05 -9.41 -8.86
CA ALA A 12 3.38 -8.22 -9.37
C ALA A 12 3.79 -7.92 -10.82
N ARG A 13 2.79 -7.61 -11.64
CA ARG A 13 2.99 -7.26 -13.06
C ARG A 13 3.34 -5.79 -13.29
N VAL A 14 3.37 -4.99 -12.22
CA VAL A 14 3.70 -3.55 -12.24
C VAL A 14 4.64 -3.23 -11.09
N ASP A 15 5.75 -2.54 -11.38
CA ASP A 15 6.65 -1.97 -10.35
C ASP A 15 6.00 -0.77 -9.66
N MET A 16 5.03 -1.05 -8.79
CA MET A 16 4.30 -0.06 -8.00
C MET A 16 5.22 0.68 -7.01
N ALA A 17 6.28 0.03 -6.55
CA ALA A 17 7.22 0.61 -5.59
C ALA A 17 7.91 1.84 -6.16
N ARG A 18 8.30 1.80 -7.43
CA ARG A 18 8.86 2.98 -8.12
C ARG A 18 7.98 4.23 -7.97
N TYR A 19 6.69 4.07 -8.20
CA TYR A 19 5.74 5.19 -8.16
C TYR A 19 5.43 5.66 -6.74
N ALA A 20 5.33 4.73 -5.79
CA ALA A 20 5.17 5.07 -4.38
C ALA A 20 6.40 5.84 -3.86
N ILE A 21 7.61 5.37 -4.17
CA ILE A 21 8.88 5.99 -3.75
C ILE A 21 9.01 7.40 -4.31
N ASP A 22 8.79 7.59 -5.61
CA ASP A 22 8.83 8.90 -6.27
C ASP A 22 7.87 9.89 -5.62
N THR A 23 6.65 9.44 -5.30
CA THR A 23 5.63 10.25 -4.61
C THR A 23 6.07 10.60 -3.19
N LEU A 24 6.57 9.64 -2.41
CA LEU A 24 7.04 9.88 -1.05
C LEU A 24 8.22 10.84 -1.02
N GLN A 25 9.18 10.71 -1.93
CA GLN A 25 10.35 11.59 -2.02
C GLN A 25 9.96 13.00 -2.47
N THR A 26 8.95 13.14 -3.33
CA THR A 26 8.40 14.45 -3.70
C THR A 26 7.72 15.16 -2.52
N LEU A 27 6.92 14.43 -1.74
CA LEU A 27 6.20 14.97 -0.58
C LEU A 27 7.10 15.17 0.64
N MET A 28 8.14 14.35 0.76
CA MET A 28 9.08 14.30 1.88
C MET A 28 10.52 14.17 1.34
N PRO A 29 11.17 15.27 0.92
CA PRO A 29 12.49 15.22 0.29
C PRO A 29 13.59 14.54 1.12
N SER A 30 13.44 14.51 2.45
CA SER A 30 14.38 13.85 3.36
C SER A 30 13.96 12.44 3.79
N VAL A 31 12.91 11.83 3.22
CA VAL A 31 12.46 10.51 3.65
C VAL A 31 13.53 9.44 3.39
N GLN A 32 13.78 8.57 4.37
CA GLN A 32 14.60 7.38 4.16
C GLN A 32 13.72 6.23 3.71
N ILE A 33 14.09 5.59 2.60
CA ILE A 33 13.37 4.42 2.07
C ILE A 33 14.23 3.17 2.23
N VAL A 34 13.65 2.13 2.84
CA VAL A 34 14.21 0.77 2.82
C VAL A 34 13.27 -0.11 1.99
N ARG A 35 13.73 -0.57 0.82
CA ARG A 35 12.97 -1.46 -0.06
C ARG A 35 13.48 -2.89 0.01
N ARG A 36 12.57 -3.86 0.06
CA ARG A 36 12.81 -5.29 -0.16
C ARG A 36 11.79 -5.85 -1.12
N THR A 37 12.17 -6.89 -1.86
CA THR A 37 11.30 -7.57 -2.82
C THR A 37 11.28 -9.04 -2.49
N VAL A 38 10.10 -9.64 -2.43
CA VAL A 38 9.87 -11.06 -2.15
C VAL A 38 9.17 -11.75 -3.32
N PRO A 39 9.11 -13.09 -3.39
CA PRO A 39 8.47 -13.78 -4.51
C PRO A 39 6.99 -13.41 -4.70
N GLY A 40 6.18 -13.49 -3.65
CA GLY A 40 4.75 -13.21 -3.72
C GLY A 40 4.15 -12.74 -2.39
N ILE A 41 2.84 -12.50 -2.38
CA ILE A 41 2.14 -11.92 -1.22
C ILE A 41 2.27 -12.73 0.07
N LYS A 42 2.50 -14.05 -0.02
CA LYS A 42 2.63 -14.93 1.16
C LYS A 42 3.91 -14.66 1.96
N ASP A 43 4.94 -14.12 1.29
CA ASP A 43 6.23 -13.83 1.88
C ASP A 43 6.29 -12.41 2.49
N VAL A 44 5.35 -11.54 2.09
CA VAL A 44 5.33 -10.13 2.49
C VAL A 44 5.15 -9.93 4.00
N PRO A 45 4.26 -10.64 4.73
CA PRO A 45 4.05 -10.37 6.16
C PRO A 45 5.29 -10.59 7.03
N VAL A 46 6.06 -11.63 6.75
CA VAL A 46 7.30 -11.89 7.51
C VAL A 46 8.36 -10.86 7.16
N GLU A 47 8.51 -10.51 5.89
CA GLU A 47 9.53 -9.56 5.45
C GLU A 47 9.24 -8.15 5.98
N ILE A 48 8.01 -7.63 5.84
CA ILE A 48 7.67 -6.27 6.30
C ILE A 48 7.85 -6.14 7.82
N LYS A 49 7.43 -7.16 8.57
CA LYS A 49 7.61 -7.21 10.03
C LYS A 49 9.09 -7.16 10.41
N LYS A 50 9.90 -7.99 9.75
CA LYS A 50 11.33 -8.10 10.02
C LYS A 50 12.03 -6.76 9.74
N ILE A 51 11.85 -6.21 8.55
CA ILE A 51 12.57 -5.00 8.14
C ILE A 51 12.13 -3.78 8.95
N MET A 52 10.84 -3.67 9.30
CA MET A 52 10.37 -2.56 10.14
C MET A 52 10.99 -2.59 11.54
N LYS A 53 11.22 -3.77 12.11
CA LYS A 53 11.93 -3.92 13.39
C LYS A 53 13.41 -3.64 13.26
N GLU A 54 14.09 -4.30 12.32
CA GLU A 54 15.54 -4.21 12.12
C GLU A 54 15.99 -2.78 11.78
N GLU A 55 15.23 -2.09 10.93
CA GLU A 55 15.54 -0.74 10.48
C GLU A 55 14.91 0.35 11.34
N ASN A 56 14.05 -0.03 12.30
CA ASN A 56 13.24 0.87 13.10
C ASN A 56 12.45 1.88 12.25
N CYS A 57 11.78 1.39 11.19
CA CYS A 57 10.96 2.22 10.30
C CYS A 57 9.71 2.78 11.01
N ASP A 58 9.36 4.04 10.76
CA ASP A 58 8.19 4.71 11.33
C ASP A 58 6.86 4.17 10.79
N ALA A 59 6.87 3.73 9.53
CA ALA A 59 5.72 3.11 8.88
C ALA A 59 6.15 2.21 7.71
N GLY A 60 5.21 1.38 7.24
CA GLY A 60 5.41 0.46 6.13
C GLY A 60 4.47 0.72 4.95
N MET A 61 4.89 0.29 3.77
CA MET A 61 3.99 0.05 2.63
C MET A 61 4.24 -1.35 2.09
N VAL A 62 3.18 -2.06 1.76
CA VAL A 62 3.26 -3.37 1.12
C VAL A 62 2.52 -3.33 -0.22
N LEU A 63 3.16 -3.84 -1.26
CA LEU A 63 2.73 -3.69 -2.66
C LEU A 63 2.47 -5.08 -3.23
N GLY A 64 1.21 -5.52 -3.12
CA GLY A 64 0.76 -6.86 -3.45
C GLY A 64 0.08 -6.94 -4.82
N TRP A 65 0.05 -8.14 -5.38
CA TRP A 65 -0.65 -8.45 -6.63
C TRP A 65 -1.36 -9.79 -6.50
N ILE A 66 -2.63 -9.84 -6.90
CA ILE A 66 -3.51 -11.00 -6.73
C ILE A 66 -4.07 -11.41 -8.09
N GLY A 67 -3.93 -12.68 -8.45
CA GLY A 67 -4.54 -13.24 -9.64
C GLY A 67 -6.07 -13.26 -9.57
N SER A 68 -6.72 -13.58 -10.69
CA SER A 68 -8.18 -13.55 -10.80
C SER A 68 -8.90 -14.76 -10.15
N SER A 69 -8.16 -15.78 -9.70
CA SER A 69 -8.77 -17.01 -9.20
C SER A 69 -9.33 -16.86 -7.78
N ILE A 70 -10.32 -17.70 -7.42
CA ILE A 70 -10.84 -17.74 -6.06
C ILE A 70 -9.76 -18.12 -5.03
N THR A 71 -8.81 -18.98 -5.42
CA THR A 71 -7.67 -19.39 -4.59
C THR A 71 -6.76 -18.20 -4.28
N ASP A 72 -6.58 -17.29 -5.23
CA ASP A 72 -5.80 -16.07 -5.05
C ASP A 72 -6.51 -15.11 -4.09
N LYS A 73 -7.84 -14.98 -4.19
CA LYS A 73 -8.65 -14.17 -3.24
C LYS A 73 -8.62 -14.72 -1.81
N ILE A 74 -8.64 -16.04 -1.64
CA ILE A 74 -8.46 -16.67 -0.33
C ILE A 74 -7.05 -16.40 0.20
N SER A 75 -6.03 -16.50 -0.67
CA SER A 75 -4.65 -16.17 -0.30
C SER A 75 -4.52 -14.71 0.13
N TYR A 76 -5.21 -13.78 -0.55
CA TYR A 76 -5.29 -12.37 -0.17
C TYR A 76 -5.94 -12.19 1.20
N ALA A 77 -7.06 -12.87 1.49
CA ALA A 77 -7.72 -12.74 2.79
C ALA A 77 -6.81 -13.15 3.96
N VAL A 78 -6.08 -14.26 3.81
CA VAL A 78 -5.09 -14.73 4.81
C VAL A 78 -3.92 -13.75 4.93
N TYR A 79 -3.41 -13.28 3.79
CA TYR A 79 -2.35 -12.27 3.73
C TYR A 79 -2.75 -10.97 4.44
N SER A 80 -3.93 -10.43 4.13
CA SER A 80 -4.42 -9.17 4.69
C SER A 80 -4.61 -9.29 6.20
N LEU A 81 -5.14 -10.42 6.69
CA LEU A 81 -5.20 -10.72 8.13
C LEU A 81 -3.80 -10.70 8.77
N ALA A 82 -2.81 -11.34 8.13
CA ALA A 82 -1.45 -11.34 8.65
C ALA A 82 -0.86 -9.92 8.72
N ILE A 83 -1.12 -9.06 7.72
CA ILE A 83 -0.69 -7.65 7.75
C ILE A 83 -1.36 -6.89 8.90
N GLN A 84 -2.65 -7.12 9.19
CA GLN A 84 -3.31 -6.53 10.36
C GLN A 84 -2.62 -6.96 11.67
N LEU A 85 -2.30 -8.25 11.81
CA LEU A 85 -1.59 -8.75 13.00
C LEU A 85 -0.20 -8.12 13.15
N VAL A 86 0.53 -7.95 12.05
CA VAL A 86 1.84 -7.28 12.07
C VAL A 86 1.70 -5.81 12.51
N GLN A 87 0.72 -5.08 11.99
CA GLN A 87 0.49 -3.68 12.40
C GLN A 87 0.19 -3.57 13.91
N LEU A 88 -0.66 -4.45 14.43
CA LEU A 88 -0.99 -4.49 15.85
C LEU A 88 0.22 -4.83 16.72
N GLU A 89 1.07 -5.77 16.28
CA GLU A 89 2.29 -6.14 17.01
C GLU A 89 3.35 -5.03 16.99
N LEU A 90 3.47 -4.29 15.89
CA LEU A 90 4.46 -3.23 15.73
C LEU A 90 3.99 -1.89 16.28
N GLU A 91 2.70 -1.71 16.53
CA GLU A 91 2.06 -0.43 16.85
C GLU A 91 2.39 0.66 15.81
N ARG A 92 2.54 0.25 14.54
CA ARG A 92 2.91 1.12 13.42
C ARG A 92 2.03 0.81 12.21
N HIS A 93 1.69 1.85 11.46
CA HIS A 93 0.89 1.71 10.26
C HIS A 93 1.67 1.03 9.14
N ILE A 94 0.99 0.11 8.44
CA ILE A 94 1.44 -0.50 7.20
C ILE A 94 0.33 -0.30 6.17
N ILE A 95 0.61 0.45 5.11
CA ILE A 95 -0.36 0.68 4.05
C ILE A 95 -0.32 -0.50 3.08
N ASP A 96 -1.41 -1.27 3.06
CA ASP A 96 -1.63 -2.36 2.11
C ASP A 96 -2.11 -1.81 0.76
N VAL A 97 -1.26 -1.96 -0.25
CA VAL A 97 -1.46 -1.50 -1.62
C VAL A 97 -1.49 -2.74 -2.52
N THR A 98 -2.57 -3.48 -2.42
CA THR A 98 -2.79 -4.69 -3.23
C THR A 98 -3.71 -4.40 -4.42
N VAL A 99 -3.39 -4.96 -5.59
CA VAL A 99 -4.19 -4.90 -6.82
C VAL A 99 -4.61 -6.31 -7.22
N HIS A 100 -5.89 -6.49 -7.54
CA HIS A 100 -6.41 -7.74 -8.11
C HIS A 100 -6.55 -7.62 -9.62
N GLU A 101 -6.19 -8.66 -10.36
CA GLU A 101 -6.26 -8.65 -11.83
C GLU A 101 -7.69 -8.50 -12.37
N ASP A 102 -8.70 -8.91 -11.60
CA ASP A 102 -10.12 -8.78 -11.98
C ASP A 102 -10.70 -7.39 -11.69
N GLU A 103 -9.88 -6.44 -11.23
CA GLU A 103 -10.31 -5.05 -11.06
C GLU A 103 -10.44 -4.29 -12.37
N ALA A 104 -9.91 -4.79 -13.48
CA ALA A 104 -10.03 -4.15 -14.79
C ALA A 104 -10.24 -5.18 -15.90
N GLU A 105 -10.93 -4.77 -16.96
CA GLU A 105 -11.20 -5.63 -18.12
C GLU A 105 -10.02 -5.74 -19.09
N ASN A 106 -9.07 -4.79 -19.02
CA ASN A 106 -7.90 -4.75 -19.89
C ASN A 106 -6.63 -4.36 -19.12
N GLU A 107 -5.48 -4.73 -19.68
CA GLU A 107 -4.17 -4.54 -19.03
C GLU A 107 -3.77 -3.07 -18.89
N GLU A 108 -4.22 -2.20 -19.81
CA GLU A 108 -3.94 -0.77 -19.76
C GLU A 108 -4.62 -0.10 -18.56
N ASP A 109 -5.90 -0.41 -18.34
CA ASP A 109 -6.65 0.04 -17.18
C ASP A 109 -6.10 -0.54 -15.89
N LEU A 110 -5.74 -1.83 -15.88
CA LEU A 110 -5.13 -2.46 -14.71
C LEU A 110 -3.80 -1.80 -14.34
N TYR A 111 -2.97 -1.49 -15.34
CA TYR A 111 -1.72 -0.75 -15.15
C TYR A 111 -2.00 0.63 -14.57
N ARG A 112 -2.96 1.38 -15.14
CA ARG A 112 -3.34 2.71 -14.66
C ARG A 112 -3.82 2.68 -13.21
N ILE A 113 -4.65 1.71 -12.84
CA ILE A 113 -5.14 1.50 -11.47
C ILE A 113 -3.96 1.24 -10.53
N ALA A 114 -3.05 0.34 -10.90
CA ALA A 114 -1.89 0.00 -10.07
C ALA A 114 -0.99 1.21 -9.81
N VAL A 115 -0.72 2.01 -10.84
CA VAL A 115 0.07 3.26 -10.72
C VAL A 115 -0.65 4.29 -9.86
N ASP A 116 -1.93 4.58 -10.13
CA ASP A 116 -2.71 5.57 -9.38
C ASP A 116 -2.85 5.18 -7.91
N ARG A 117 -3.12 3.91 -7.63
CA ARG A 117 -3.25 3.37 -6.29
C ARG A 117 -1.94 3.50 -5.52
N ALA A 118 -0.81 3.12 -6.11
CA ALA A 118 0.49 3.25 -5.47
C ALA A 118 0.81 4.70 -5.08
N LYS A 119 0.55 5.66 -5.99
CA LYS A 119 0.77 7.09 -5.73
C LYS A 119 -0.15 7.63 -4.63
N LYS A 120 -1.46 7.40 -4.74
CA LYS A 120 -2.43 7.91 -3.76
C LYS A 120 -2.27 7.28 -2.38
N HIS A 121 -1.84 6.03 -2.28
CA HIS A 121 -1.52 5.43 -0.98
C HIS A 121 -0.23 5.98 -0.38
N ALA A 122 0.77 6.34 -1.19
CA ALA A 122 1.93 7.09 -0.72
C ALA A 122 1.54 8.49 -0.19
N GLU A 123 0.62 9.18 -0.86
CA GLU A 123 0.03 10.43 -0.35
C GLU A 123 -0.70 10.21 0.98
N ASN A 124 -1.51 9.15 1.09
CA ASN A 124 -2.20 8.82 2.34
C ASN A 124 -1.22 8.53 3.48
N LEU A 125 -0.10 7.84 3.21
CA LEU A 125 0.94 7.61 4.20
C LEU A 125 1.55 8.92 4.69
N TYR A 126 1.85 9.84 3.77
CA TYR A 126 2.31 11.19 4.14
C TYR A 126 1.28 11.90 5.02
N LEU A 127 0.00 11.86 4.66
CA LEU A 127 -1.07 12.47 5.45
C LEU A 127 -1.18 11.85 6.85
N LEU A 128 -1.08 10.52 6.97
CA LEU A 128 -1.11 9.83 8.26
C LEU A 128 0.03 10.29 9.18
N LEU A 129 1.24 10.42 8.63
CA LEU A 129 2.43 10.76 9.42
C LEU A 129 2.50 12.24 9.79
N TYR A 130 2.05 13.13 8.90
CA TYR A 130 2.32 14.57 9.04
C TYR A 130 1.07 15.44 9.08
N ARG A 131 -0.04 15.02 8.48
CA ARG A 131 -1.26 15.83 8.28
C ARG A 131 -2.55 15.07 8.61
N PRO A 132 -2.68 14.47 9.82
CA PRO A 132 -3.89 13.74 10.21
C PRO A 132 -5.12 14.66 10.32
N ASP A 133 -4.92 15.97 10.48
CA ASP A 133 -5.96 17.00 10.40
C ASP A 133 -6.69 16.98 9.05
N VAL A 134 -5.95 16.78 7.96
CA VAL A 134 -6.51 16.72 6.61
C VAL A 134 -7.35 15.47 6.42
N LEU A 135 -6.95 14.35 7.02
CA LEU A 135 -7.75 13.11 6.98
C LEU A 135 -9.07 13.30 7.71
N THR A 136 -9.04 13.96 8.88
CA THR A 136 -10.24 14.28 9.66
C THR A 136 -11.19 15.18 8.87
N ALA A 137 -10.67 16.21 8.20
CA ALA A 137 -11.47 17.10 7.35
C ALA A 137 -12.08 16.38 6.13
N ARG A 138 -11.50 15.25 5.70
CA ARG A 138 -11.99 14.42 4.59
C ARG A 138 -12.88 13.26 5.04
N ALA A 139 -13.16 13.12 6.34
CA ALA A 139 -14.01 12.05 6.86
C ALA A 139 -15.39 12.04 6.16
N GLY A 140 -15.81 10.86 5.70
CA GLY A 140 -17.11 10.68 5.04
C GLY A 140 -17.21 11.23 3.60
N THR A 141 -16.12 11.67 2.97
CA THR A 141 -16.15 12.25 1.61
C THR A 141 -16.12 11.24 0.46
N GLY A 142 -15.96 9.95 0.75
CA GLY A 142 -15.98 8.89 -0.27
C GLY A 142 -14.75 8.81 -1.17
N ARG A 143 -13.56 9.14 -0.65
CA ARG A 143 -12.29 9.09 -1.41
C ARG A 143 -11.91 7.68 -1.85
N ARG A 144 -11.37 7.54 -3.07
CA ARG A 144 -10.90 6.25 -3.63
C ARG A 144 -9.47 6.33 -4.19
N GLN A 145 -8.82 5.17 -4.29
CA GLN A 145 -7.47 4.99 -4.84
C GLN A 145 -7.50 3.94 -5.97
N GLY A 146 -7.21 4.36 -7.20
CA GLY A 146 -7.39 3.56 -8.42
C GLY A 146 -8.65 3.91 -9.23
N TYR A 147 -9.66 4.50 -8.59
CA TYR A 147 -10.94 4.90 -9.21
C TYR A 147 -11.34 6.33 -8.81
N PRO A 148 -12.26 6.97 -9.56
CA PRO A 148 -12.87 8.24 -9.13
C PRO A 148 -13.53 8.12 -7.75
N ASP A 149 -13.49 9.22 -6.99
CA ASP A 149 -14.12 9.30 -5.66
C ASP A 149 -15.63 8.98 -5.78
N ALA A 150 -16.15 8.19 -4.83
CA ALA A 150 -17.58 7.83 -4.78
C ALA A 150 -18.47 9.01 -4.37
N GLY A 151 -17.89 10.00 -3.70
CA GLY A 151 -18.60 11.11 -3.09
C GLY A 151 -19.30 10.73 -1.78
N PRO A 152 -19.78 11.74 -1.02
CA PRO A 152 -20.50 11.53 0.22
C PRO A 152 -21.93 11.03 -0.05
N LEU A 153 -22.42 10.13 0.81
CA LEU A 153 -23.83 9.78 0.86
C LEU A 153 -24.57 10.81 1.74
N ARG A 154 -25.75 11.24 1.30
CA ARG A 154 -26.65 12.10 2.08
C ARG A 154 -27.99 11.38 2.21
N VAL A 155 -28.53 11.39 3.43
CA VAL A 155 -29.90 10.93 3.75
C VAL A 155 -30.69 12.13 4.22
#